data_AF-A0A1W2FGX9-F1
#
_entry.id   AF-A0A1W2FGX9-F1
#
_cell.length_a   1.000
_cell.length_b   1.000
_cell.length_c   1.000
_cell.angle_alpha   90.00
_cell.angle_beta   90.00
_cell.angle_gamma   90.00
#
_symmetry.space_group_name_H-M   'P 1'
#
loop_
_entity.id
_entity.type
_entity.pdbx_description
1 polymer ?
#
loop_
_entity_poly.entity_id
_entity_poly.type
_entity_poly.pdbx_seq_one_letter_code
_entity_poly.pdbx_strand_id
1 'polypeptide(L)'
;MPRINDVGGQDGFGPVTEELDEPPFHADWEAHVMAMNRALIGQGVYNLDEFRDAVERTMSHESSYYENWFRAIQTLLKERGVV
;
A
#
# COMPACT_ATOMS: atom_id res chain seq x y z
N MET A 1 -12.96 11.73 -2.78
CA MET A 1 -12.95 11.85 -4.25
C MET A 1 -12.93 10.43 -4.79
N PRO A 2 -13.74 10.05 -5.79
CA PRO A 2 -13.70 8.69 -6.32
C PRO A 2 -12.30 8.44 -6.90
N ARG A 3 -11.68 7.36 -6.45
CA ARG A 3 -10.33 6.91 -6.81
C ARG A 3 -10.40 5.41 -7.09
N ILE A 4 -9.38 4.86 -7.75
CA ILE A 4 -9.42 3.48 -8.27
C ILE A 4 -9.53 2.42 -7.17
N ASN A 5 -9.15 2.75 -5.93
CA ASN A 5 -9.30 1.86 -4.77
C ASN A 5 -10.76 1.63 -4.36
N ASP A 6 -11.69 2.50 -4.76
CA ASP A 6 -13.11 2.40 -4.41
C ASP A 6 -13.83 1.48 -5.39
N VAL A 7 -13.62 0.17 -5.21
CA VAL A 7 -14.14 -0.89 -6.09
C VAL A 7 -15.51 -1.43 -5.65
N GLY A 8 -16.12 -0.83 -4.63
CA GLY A 8 -17.40 -1.28 -4.08
C GLY A 8 -18.53 -1.22 -5.11
N GLY A 9 -19.04 -2.39 -5.52
CA GLY A 9 -20.12 -2.49 -6.52
C GLY A 9 -19.66 -2.34 -7.97
N GLN A 10 -18.34 -2.41 -8.25
CA GLN A 10 -17.81 -2.48 -9.61
C GLN A 10 -17.83 -3.93 -10.14
N ASP A 11 -18.11 -4.07 -11.43
CA ASP A 11 -18.08 -5.35 -12.16
C ASP A 11 -16.76 -5.54 -12.94
N GLY A 12 -16.46 -6.78 -13.38
CA GLY A 12 -15.39 -7.05 -14.34
C GLY A 12 -14.06 -7.60 -13.79
N PHE A 13 -13.96 -7.85 -12.47
CA PHE A 13 -12.74 -8.38 -11.83
C PHE A 13 -12.51 -9.89 -12.00
N GLY A 14 -13.53 -10.64 -12.45
CA GLY A 14 -13.48 -12.09 -12.50
C GLY A 14 -13.66 -12.76 -11.13
N PRO A 15 -13.49 -14.09 -11.04
CA PRO A 15 -13.62 -14.83 -9.79
C PRO A 15 -12.43 -14.58 -8.84
N VAL A 16 -12.70 -14.66 -7.53
CA VAL A 16 -11.64 -14.66 -6.50
C VAL A 16 -10.84 -15.95 -6.61
N THR A 17 -9.51 -15.83 -6.66
CA THR A 17 -8.57 -16.96 -6.67
C THR A 17 -7.81 -16.96 -5.35
N GLU A 18 -7.79 -18.10 -4.65
CA GLU A 18 -7.13 -18.27 -3.36
C GLU A 18 -5.87 -19.15 -3.53
N GLU A 19 -4.78 -18.78 -2.87
CA GLU A 19 -3.59 -19.62 -2.75
C GLU A 19 -3.68 -20.46 -1.47
N LEU A 20 -3.62 -21.78 -1.61
CA LEU A 20 -3.59 -22.68 -0.45
C LEU A 20 -2.26 -22.50 0.29
N ASP A 21 -2.32 -22.34 1.61
CA ASP A 21 -1.15 -22.13 2.47
C ASP A 21 -0.33 -20.88 2.10
N GLU A 22 -0.99 -19.81 1.64
CA GLU A 22 -0.36 -18.54 1.29
C GLU A 22 0.56 -18.03 2.41
N PRO A 23 1.85 -17.75 2.11
CA PRO A 23 2.75 -17.21 3.11
C PRO A 23 2.37 -15.75 3.44
N PRO A 24 2.72 -15.23 4.64
CA PRO A 24 2.46 -13.82 4.98
C PRO A 24 3.13 -12.82 4.02
N PHE A 25 4.22 -13.23 3.38
CA PHE A 25 4.99 -12.49 2.39
C PHE A 25 5.53 -13.47 1.35
N HIS A 26 5.37 -13.19 0.07
CA HIS A 26 5.92 -13.97 -1.06
C HIS A 26 7.40 -13.64 -1.32
N ALA A 27 7.89 -12.51 -0.82
CA ALA A 27 9.29 -12.14 -0.91
C ALA A 27 9.77 -11.30 0.29
N ASP A 28 11.05 -11.40 0.64
CA ASP A 28 11.66 -10.69 1.79
C ASP A 28 11.42 -9.18 1.78
N TRP A 29 11.38 -8.56 0.60
CA TRP A 29 11.20 -7.11 0.47
C TRP A 29 9.82 -6.64 0.92
N GLU A 30 8.80 -7.49 0.83
CA GLU A 30 7.44 -7.17 1.28
C GLU A 30 7.38 -7.00 2.79
N ALA A 31 8.08 -7.89 3.52
CA ALA A 31 8.26 -7.80 4.96
C ALA A 31 9.00 -6.51 5.34
N HIS A 32 10.01 -6.12 4.56
CA HIS A 32 10.71 -4.84 4.77
C HIS A 32 9.78 -3.63 4.55
N VAL A 33 8.91 -3.64 3.54
CA VAL A 33 7.93 -2.56 3.30
C VAL A 33 6.95 -2.45 4.46
N MET A 34 6.44 -3.57 4.95
CA MET A 34 5.57 -3.62 6.12
C MET A 34 6.28 -3.06 7.37
N ALA A 35 7.53 -3.48 7.61
CA ALA A 35 8.33 -3.00 8.74
C ALA A 35 8.63 -1.49 8.64
N MET A 36 8.97 -0.99 7.45
CA MET A 36 9.18 0.45 7.21
C MET A 36 7.94 1.26 7.54
N ASN A 37 6.77 0.84 7.05
CA ASN A 37 5.52 1.56 7.31
C ASN A 37 5.23 1.65 8.82
N ARG A 38 5.38 0.53 9.53
CA ARG A 38 5.20 0.48 10.99
C ARG A 38 6.18 1.39 11.73
N ALA A 39 7.45 1.38 11.33
CA ALA A 39 8.48 2.21 11.95
C ALA A 39 8.19 3.71 11.75
N LEU A 40 7.83 4.12 10.53
CA LEU A 40 7.55 5.52 10.20
C LEU A 40 6.29 6.05 10.89
N ILE A 41 5.24 5.23 10.99
CA ILE A 41 4.04 5.57 11.79
C ILE A 41 4.40 5.64 13.27
N GLY A 42 5.17 4.67 13.78
CA GLY A 42 5.61 4.65 15.19
C GLY A 42 6.49 5.85 15.56
N GLN A 43 7.21 6.42 14.60
CA GLN A 43 8.01 7.64 14.76
C GLN A 43 7.22 8.93 14.51
N GLY A 44 5.95 8.83 14.09
CA GLY A 44 5.10 9.99 13.82
C GLY A 44 5.48 10.78 12.57
N VAL A 45 6.22 10.17 11.62
CA VAL A 45 6.55 10.82 10.34
C VAL A 45 5.27 11.10 9.53
N TYR A 46 4.33 10.17 9.61
CA TYR A 46 2.95 10.30 9.13
C TYR A 46 2.05 9.36 9.94
N ASN A 47 0.74 9.59 9.90
CA ASN A 47 -0.24 8.71 10.53
C ASN A 47 -0.87 7.72 9.52
N LEU A 48 -1.71 6.81 10.01
CA LEU A 48 -2.32 5.77 9.18
C LEU A 48 -3.29 6.32 8.13
N ASP A 49 -3.97 7.43 8.40
CA ASP A 49 -4.92 8.04 7.46
C ASP A 49 -4.17 8.75 6.32
N GLU A 50 -3.05 9.40 6.63
CA GLU A 50 -2.15 9.99 5.63
C GLU A 50 -1.52 8.91 4.74
N PHE A 51 -1.16 7.76 5.33
CA PHE A 51 -0.72 6.59 4.59
C PHE A 51 -1.79 6.05 3.64
N ARG A 52 -3.03 5.90 4.12
CA ARG A 52 -4.16 5.46 3.29
C ARG A 52 -4.39 6.42 2.14
N ASP A 53 -4.52 7.72 2.40
CA ASP A 53 -4.71 8.70 1.31
C ASP A 53 -3.56 8.58 0.30
N ALA A 54 -2.29 8.53 0.73
CA ALA A 54 -1.16 8.39 -0.19
C ALA A 54 -1.22 7.11 -1.06
N VAL A 55 -1.64 5.97 -0.50
CA VAL A 55 -1.91 4.74 -1.27
C VAL A 55 -3.01 5.02 -2.29
N GLU A 56 -4.14 5.59 -1.88
CA GLU A 56 -5.25 5.90 -2.77
C GLU A 56 -4.87 6.87 -3.90
N ARG A 57 -3.99 7.85 -3.64
CA ARG A 57 -3.52 8.80 -4.67
C ARG A 57 -2.61 8.17 -5.70
N THR A 58 -1.86 7.14 -5.31
CA THR A 58 -0.73 6.61 -6.10
C THR A 58 -0.93 5.16 -6.53
N MET A 59 -2.07 4.55 -6.19
CA MET A 59 -2.38 3.17 -6.52
C MET A 59 -2.33 2.91 -8.02
N SER A 60 -1.89 1.71 -8.38
CA SER A 60 -2.05 1.11 -9.69
C SER A 60 -2.55 -0.32 -9.52
N HIS A 61 -3.53 -0.75 -10.33
CA HIS A 61 -3.99 -2.15 -10.37
C HIS A 61 -2.96 -3.10 -10.98
N GLU A 62 -1.99 -2.57 -11.73
CA GLU A 62 -0.88 -3.35 -12.29
C GLU A 62 0.25 -3.58 -11.28
N SER A 63 0.17 -2.98 -10.10
CA SER A 63 1.17 -3.14 -9.04
C SER A 63 0.66 -4.09 -7.97
N SER A 64 1.58 -4.90 -7.43
CA SER A 64 1.33 -5.70 -6.24
C SER A 64 0.97 -4.83 -5.03
N TYR A 65 0.40 -5.46 -4.00
CA TYR A 65 -0.03 -4.79 -2.79
C TYR A 65 1.11 -3.99 -2.12
N TYR A 66 2.27 -4.64 -1.93
CA TYR A 66 3.41 -4.02 -1.27
C TYR A 66 4.16 -3.01 -2.18
N GLU A 67 4.04 -3.09 -3.50
CA GLU A 67 4.52 -2.01 -4.39
C GLU A 67 3.71 -0.73 -4.23
N ASN A 68 2.37 -0.85 -4.14
CA ASN A 68 1.51 0.30 -3.88
C ASN A 68 1.82 0.93 -2.50
N TRP A 69 2.11 0.11 -1.48
CA TRP A 69 2.59 0.59 -0.18
C TRP A 69 3.92 1.33 -0.30
N PHE A 70 4.92 0.73 -0.97
CA PHE A 70 6.24 1.33 -1.10
C PHE A 70 6.18 2.68 -1.81
N ARG A 71 5.37 2.80 -2.87
CA ARG A 71 5.14 4.07 -3.58
C ARG A 71 4.51 5.14 -2.69
N ALA A 72 3.53 4.77 -1.84
CA ALA A 72 2.92 5.67 -0.88
C ALA A 72 3.93 6.16 0.18
N ILE A 73 4.76 5.24 0.72
CA ILE A 73 5.84 5.57 1.65
C ILE A 73 6.81 6.57 1.02
N GLN A 74 7.30 6.30 -0.19
CA GLN A 74 8.21 7.20 -0.91
C GLN A 74 7.60 8.59 -1.14
N THR A 75 6.30 8.65 -1.42
CA THR A 75 5.57 9.90 -1.61
C THR A 75 5.53 10.71 -0.31
N LEU A 76 5.15 10.08 0.80
CA LEU A 76 5.07 10.75 2.10
C LEU A 76 6.44 11.20 2.61
N LEU A 77 7.50 10.39 2.44
CA LEU A 77 8.84 10.78 2.85
C LEU A 77 9.33 12.06 2.13
N LYS A 78 9.02 12.20 0.84
CA LYS A 78 9.31 13.41 0.07
C LYS A 78 8.45 14.60 0.53
N GLU A 79 7.16 14.39 0.76
CA GLU A 79 6.24 15.45 1.22
C GLU A 79 6.61 15.98 2.61
N ARG A 80 7.23 15.14 3.44
CA ARG A 80 7.74 15.49 4.78
C ARG A 80 9.17 16.04 4.76
N GLY A 81 9.84 16.07 3.62
CA GLY A 81 11.24 16.50 3.50
C GLY A 81 12.22 15.60 4.27
N VAL A 82 11.88 14.32 4.45
CA VAL A 82 12.78 13.33 5.07
C VAL A 82 13.83 12.84 4.05
N VAL A 83 13.49 12.86 2.76
CA VAL A 83 14.36 12.53 1.62
C VAL A 83 14.18 13.52 0.47
#